data_AF-A0A0J0Y0Q6-F1
#
_entry.id   AF-A0A0J0Y0Q6-F1
#
_cell.length_a   1.000
_cell.length_b   1.000
_cell.length_c   1.000
_cell.angle_alpha   90.00
_cell.angle_beta   90.00
_cell.angle_gamma   90.00
#
_symmetry.space_group_name_H-M   'P 1'
#
loop_
_entity.id
_entity.type
_entity.pdbx_description
1 polymer ?
#
loop_
_entity_poly.entity_id
_entity_poly.type
_entity_poly.pdbx_seq_one_letter_code
_entity_poly.pdbx_strand_id
1 'polypeptide(L)'
;MSAQIQQVSRTTKNISTAVLITFLLALLAIMVYLGMQQRVLSRQQEEIKEDYSLINNITFGIFSVDEWGEKIGNVVNHQVGNFNMNNDQKEVLQKEIEAQLNGLINKTTREITKPQKSLGGKLKKLAFNTFVDTDELHAQVPSFARTIIQKINSPGSMKRLKGIATSKMDELEKQTFDRSSSATTKVTRYILQKYKVNNVAGFEKSIKSRIAAIQVQLKNYFYAMAGCALIALLLWIPLRKYRWLHPSLFVLSALIALVLIWVGVSTTIIEVDARIERLDFMLLGEKITFMNQVLFFQSKSILGIVETLMAQPKPDAVIVGVLILLFVVVLPVIRLVGRAIYVWGRDRYADNKVIRYIALELGKWDMADVMVVGIAMTYIGLNGILKSQLSGLNMDTDTLKTITANKSSLQPGYYVFVTYVVFVIILSWILKRIDRDNKKLETVKN
;
A
#
# COMPACT_ATOMS: atom_id res chain seq x y z
N MET A 1 58.38 40.70 22.28
CA MET A 1 57.07 40.47 22.93
C MET A 1 55.89 40.41 21.94
N SER A 2 55.82 41.30 20.93
CA SER A 2 54.74 41.30 19.92
C SER A 2 54.69 40.05 19.03
N ALA A 3 55.84 39.52 18.57
CA ALA A 3 55.89 38.34 17.70
C ALA A 3 55.45 37.04 18.41
N GLN A 4 55.82 36.83 19.68
CA GLN A 4 55.40 35.66 20.47
C GLN A 4 53.90 35.67 20.76
N ILE A 5 53.32 36.82 21.11
CA ILE A 5 51.86 36.95 21.32
C ILE A 5 51.09 36.67 20.02
N GLN A 6 51.61 37.14 18.89
CA GLN A 6 51.01 36.91 17.58
C GLN A 6 51.12 35.43 17.14
N GLN A 7 52.25 34.77 17.45
CA GLN A 7 52.46 33.35 17.19
C GLN A 7 51.56 32.48 18.05
N VAL A 8 51.48 32.71 19.37
CA VAL A 8 50.57 32.00 20.29
C VAL A 8 49.10 32.15 19.84
N SER A 9 48.69 33.36 19.44
CA SER A 9 47.33 33.58 18.92
C SER A 9 47.02 32.82 17.63
N ARG A 10 48.02 32.57 16.77
CA ARG A 10 47.86 31.76 15.54
C ARG A 10 47.79 30.27 15.88
N THR A 11 48.61 29.78 16.80
CA THR A 11 48.59 28.38 17.23
C THR A 11 47.26 28.01 17.87
N THR A 12 46.72 28.85 18.76
CA THR A 12 45.40 28.62 19.39
C THR A 12 44.26 28.63 18.37
N LYS A 13 44.32 29.49 17.33
CA LYS A 13 43.35 29.50 16.22
C LYS A 13 43.43 28.23 15.37
N ASN A 14 44.63 27.74 15.10
CA ASN A 14 44.82 26.51 14.31
C ASN A 14 44.33 25.27 15.08
N ILE A 15 44.65 25.16 16.38
CA ILE A 15 44.22 24.04 17.22
C ILE A 15 42.69 24.02 17.36
N SER A 16 42.06 25.16 17.66
CA SER A 16 40.59 25.25 17.75
C SER A 16 39.89 24.91 16.43
N THR A 17 40.47 25.29 15.30
CA THR A 17 39.95 24.93 13.97
C THR A 17 40.10 23.44 13.69
N ALA A 18 41.24 22.83 14.04
CA ALA A 18 41.46 21.41 13.88
C ALA A 18 40.50 20.58 14.74
N VAL A 19 40.32 20.94 16.01
CA VAL A 19 39.36 20.27 16.91
C VAL A 19 37.93 20.35 16.37
N LEU A 20 37.51 21.53 15.90
CA LEU A 20 36.19 21.72 15.31
C LEU A 20 36.01 20.83 14.06
N ILE A 21 36.99 20.81 13.16
CA ILE A 21 36.94 20.00 11.94
C ILE A 21 36.85 18.52 12.29
N THR A 22 37.66 18.02 13.22
CA THR A 22 37.64 16.60 13.63
C THR A 22 36.29 16.21 14.22
N PHE A 23 35.72 17.03 15.10
CA PHE A 23 34.40 16.79 15.68
C PHE A 23 33.30 16.74 14.60
N LEU A 24 33.33 17.71 13.69
CA LEU A 24 32.38 17.83 12.60
C LEU A 24 32.51 16.67 11.58
N LEU A 25 33.73 16.26 11.23
CA LEU A 25 33.97 15.09 10.39
C LEU A 25 33.45 13.81 11.03
N ALA A 26 33.65 13.63 12.34
CA ALA A 26 33.06 12.49 13.07
C ALA A 26 31.53 12.51 13.00
N LEU A 27 30.91 13.68 13.19
CA LEU A 27 29.46 13.84 13.08
C LEU A 27 28.96 13.56 11.66
N LEU A 28 29.69 14.01 10.63
CA LEU A 28 29.39 13.71 9.23
C LEU A 28 29.50 12.20 8.94
N ALA A 29 30.56 11.53 9.41
CA ALA A 29 30.75 10.09 9.23
C ALA A 29 29.62 9.28 9.90
N ILE A 30 29.22 9.66 11.11
CA ILE A 30 28.05 9.09 11.80
C ILE A 30 26.79 9.31 10.94
N MET A 31 26.55 10.52 10.43
CA MET A 31 25.37 10.82 9.63
C MET A 31 25.32 10.01 8.32
N VAL A 32 26.46 9.84 7.64
CA VAL A 32 26.57 9.00 6.44
C VAL A 32 26.24 7.55 6.78
N TYR A 33 26.80 7.02 7.87
CA TYR A 33 26.51 5.65 8.31
C TYR A 33 25.02 5.45 8.62
N LEU A 34 24.42 6.34 9.42
CA LEU A 34 23.00 6.29 9.76
C LEU A 34 22.12 6.38 8.50
N GLY A 35 22.47 7.29 7.58
CA GLY A 35 21.77 7.46 6.31
C GLY A 35 21.81 6.23 5.41
N MET A 36 22.97 5.56 5.33
CA MET A 36 23.12 4.31 4.58
C MET A 36 22.29 3.18 5.20
N GLN A 37 22.34 3.02 6.52
CA GLN A 37 21.53 2.01 7.23
C GLN A 37 20.03 2.27 7.04
N GLN A 38 19.60 3.52 7.14
CA GLN A 38 18.22 3.91 6.92
C GLN A 38 17.75 3.57 5.50
N ARG A 39 18.58 3.81 4.48
CA ARG A 39 18.26 3.44 3.09
C ARG A 39 18.12 1.93 2.91
N VAL A 40 19.04 1.15 3.46
CA VAL A 40 19.00 -0.33 3.38
C VAL A 40 17.73 -0.86 4.03
N LEU A 41 17.42 -0.40 5.25
CA LEU A 41 16.22 -0.82 5.98
C LEU A 41 14.93 -0.39 5.30
N SER A 42 14.88 0.82 4.73
CA SER A 42 13.72 1.30 3.98
C SER A 42 13.46 0.44 2.75
N ARG A 43 14.51 0.05 2.02
CA ARG A 43 14.39 -0.84 0.87
C ARG A 43 13.93 -2.24 1.27
N GLN A 44 14.45 -2.78 2.37
CA GLN A 44 13.99 -4.06 2.90
C GLN A 44 12.51 -4.01 3.31
N GLN A 45 12.06 -2.91 3.93
CA GLN A 45 10.65 -2.72 4.25
C GLN A 45 9.78 -2.66 2.98
N GLU A 46 10.22 -1.91 1.97
CA GLU A 46 9.53 -1.81 0.68
C GLU A 46 9.38 -3.20 0.04
N GLU A 47 10.46 -3.95 -0.13
CA GLU A 47 10.44 -5.29 -0.72
C GLU A 47 9.55 -6.26 0.05
N ILE A 48 9.62 -6.25 1.39
CA ILE A 48 8.80 -7.11 2.24
C ILE A 48 7.31 -6.77 2.10
N LYS A 49 6.96 -5.48 2.07
CA LYS A 49 5.56 -5.06 1.94
C LYS A 49 5.02 -5.27 0.54
N GLU A 50 5.84 -5.10 -0.50
CA GLU A 50 5.48 -5.46 -1.86
C GLU A 50 5.19 -6.96 -1.96
N ASP A 51 6.09 -7.83 -1.47
CA ASP A 51 5.87 -9.28 -1.43
C ASP A 51 4.59 -9.66 -0.64
N TYR A 52 4.39 -9.01 0.51
CA TYR A 52 3.18 -9.22 1.33
C TYR A 52 1.91 -8.80 0.58
N SER A 53 1.95 -7.68 -0.13
CA SER A 53 0.84 -7.18 -0.93
C SER A 53 0.53 -8.06 -2.14
N LEU A 54 1.55 -8.71 -2.72
CA LEU A 54 1.39 -9.62 -3.84
C LEU A 54 0.69 -10.90 -3.42
N ILE A 55 1.07 -11.54 -2.31
CA ILE A 55 0.39 -12.74 -1.80
C ILE A 55 -1.07 -12.44 -1.46
N ASN A 56 -1.32 -11.30 -0.83
CA ASN A 56 -2.63 -10.90 -0.37
C ASN A 56 -3.43 -10.10 -1.41
N ASN A 57 -2.99 -10.08 -2.67
CA ASN A 57 -3.64 -9.29 -3.70
C ASN A 57 -5.07 -9.82 -3.94
N ILE A 58 -6.03 -8.91 -4.13
CA ILE A 58 -7.42 -9.27 -4.40
C ILE A 58 -7.58 -10.20 -5.61
N THR A 59 -6.67 -10.11 -6.59
CA THR A 59 -6.62 -10.98 -7.78
C THR A 59 -6.48 -12.45 -7.40
N PHE A 60 -5.75 -12.75 -6.32
CA PHE A 60 -5.52 -14.11 -5.84
C PHE A 60 -6.49 -14.54 -4.74
N GLY A 61 -7.28 -13.61 -4.19
CA GLY A 61 -8.32 -13.91 -3.21
C GLY A 61 -9.72 -13.82 -3.79
N ILE A 62 -10.42 -12.70 -3.59
CA ILE A 62 -11.84 -12.57 -4.02
C ILE A 62 -12.03 -12.78 -5.52
N PHE A 63 -11.07 -12.39 -6.36
CA PHE A 63 -11.18 -12.60 -7.81
C PHE A 63 -10.63 -13.95 -8.28
N SER A 64 -10.14 -14.77 -7.36
CA SER A 64 -9.66 -16.11 -7.65
C SER A 64 -10.80 -17.12 -7.61
N VAL A 65 -11.04 -17.80 -8.73
CA VAL A 65 -12.02 -18.89 -8.82
C VAL A 65 -11.61 -20.05 -7.91
N ASP A 66 -10.31 -20.28 -7.72
CA ASP A 66 -9.77 -21.35 -6.87
C ASP A 66 -10.20 -21.17 -5.41
N GLU A 67 -10.06 -19.94 -4.88
CA GLU A 67 -10.45 -19.61 -3.51
C GLU A 67 -11.96 -19.72 -3.30
N TRP A 68 -12.75 -19.32 -4.30
CA TRP A 68 -14.19 -19.53 -4.28
C TRP A 68 -14.55 -21.02 -4.35
N GLY A 69 -13.83 -21.79 -5.16
CA GLY A 69 -14.02 -23.22 -5.33
C GLY A 69 -13.79 -23.99 -4.04
N GLU A 70 -12.68 -23.71 -3.36
CA GLU A 70 -12.37 -24.30 -2.06
C GLU A 70 -13.41 -23.90 -1.00
N LYS A 71 -13.71 -22.60 -0.87
CA LYS A 71 -14.64 -22.10 0.16
C LYS A 71 -16.07 -22.59 -0.07
N ILE A 72 -16.61 -22.52 -1.29
CA ILE A 72 -17.94 -23.04 -1.62
C ILE A 72 -17.95 -24.57 -1.51
N GLY A 73 -16.92 -25.25 -2.01
CA GLY A 73 -16.80 -26.71 -1.90
C GLY A 73 -16.84 -27.19 -0.46
N ASN A 74 -16.19 -26.47 0.46
CA ASN A 74 -16.23 -26.75 1.89
C ASN A 74 -17.63 -26.57 2.48
N VAL A 75 -18.33 -25.46 2.16
CA VAL A 75 -19.71 -25.23 2.62
C VAL A 75 -20.67 -26.29 2.08
N VAL A 76 -20.58 -26.60 0.78
CA VAL A 76 -21.42 -27.63 0.16
C VAL A 76 -21.12 -28.99 0.78
N ASN A 77 -19.85 -29.37 0.99
CA ASN A 77 -19.51 -30.64 1.64
C ASN A 77 -20.06 -30.74 3.06
N HIS A 78 -20.01 -29.65 3.85
CA HIS A 78 -20.50 -29.65 5.23
C HIS A 78 -22.04 -29.68 5.29
N GLN A 79 -22.74 -28.89 4.46
CA GLN A 79 -24.21 -28.84 4.44
C GLN A 79 -24.84 -30.06 3.76
N VAL A 80 -24.29 -30.53 2.62
CA VAL A 80 -24.77 -31.72 1.90
C VAL A 80 -24.40 -33.01 2.65
N GLY A 81 -23.28 -33.03 3.39
CA GLY A 81 -22.95 -34.14 4.29
C GLY A 81 -23.95 -34.31 5.44
N ASN A 82 -24.60 -33.22 5.85
CA ASN A 82 -25.59 -33.16 6.94
C ASN A 82 -27.04 -33.22 6.46
N PHE A 83 -27.30 -33.54 5.19
CA PHE A 83 -28.66 -33.70 4.65
C PHE A 83 -29.30 -35.02 5.12
N ASN A 84 -29.52 -35.15 6.43
CA ASN A 84 -30.27 -36.23 7.02
C ASN A 84 -31.48 -35.61 7.73
N MET A 85 -32.56 -35.39 6.98
CA MET A 85 -33.78 -34.77 7.50
C MET A 85 -34.37 -35.61 8.64
N ASN A 86 -34.69 -34.97 9.75
CA ASN A 86 -35.46 -35.59 10.84
C ASN A 86 -36.88 -35.92 10.34
N ASN A 87 -37.57 -36.85 11.02
CA ASN A 87 -38.92 -37.29 10.65
C ASN A 87 -39.92 -36.12 10.57
N ASP A 88 -39.80 -35.14 11.46
CA ASP A 88 -40.66 -33.94 11.45
C ASP A 88 -40.43 -33.07 10.20
N GLN A 89 -39.17 -32.94 9.76
CA GLN A 89 -38.81 -32.19 8.55
C GLN A 89 -39.28 -32.90 7.28
N LYS A 90 -39.26 -34.23 7.28
CA LYS A 90 -39.80 -35.05 6.18
C LYS A 90 -41.30 -34.87 6.05
N GLU A 91 -42.03 -34.82 7.16
CA GLU A 91 -43.48 -34.63 7.15
C GLU A 91 -43.88 -33.24 6.64
N VAL A 92 -43.17 -32.19 7.08
CA VAL A 92 -43.41 -30.81 6.60
C VAL A 92 -43.16 -30.70 5.10
N LEU A 93 -42.02 -31.22 4.62
CA LEU A 93 -41.68 -31.19 3.20
C LEU A 93 -42.66 -32.03 2.37
N GLN A 94 -43.17 -33.13 2.92
CA GLN A 94 -44.17 -33.97 2.25
C GLN A 94 -45.45 -33.20 2.01
N LYS A 95 -45.98 -32.53 3.05
CA LYS A 95 -47.19 -31.71 2.95
C LYS A 95 -47.05 -30.59 1.93
N GLU A 96 -45.87 -30.00 1.81
CA GLU A 96 -45.62 -28.92 0.85
C GLU A 96 -45.53 -29.44 -0.60
N ILE A 97 -44.86 -30.58 -0.82
CA ILE A 97 -44.84 -31.25 -2.13
C ILE A 97 -46.26 -31.70 -2.52
N GLU A 98 -47.04 -32.25 -1.58
CA GLU A 98 -48.44 -32.63 -1.81
C GLU A 98 -49.28 -31.40 -2.19
N ALA A 99 -49.12 -30.28 -1.49
CA ALA A 99 -49.83 -29.03 -1.81
C ALA A 99 -49.51 -28.51 -3.21
N GLN A 100 -48.24 -28.56 -3.64
CA GLN A 100 -47.82 -28.14 -4.98
C GLN A 100 -48.34 -29.08 -6.07
N LEU A 101 -48.24 -30.40 -5.88
CA LEU A 101 -48.75 -31.39 -6.83
C LEU A 101 -50.28 -31.28 -6.97
N ASN A 102 -50.99 -31.15 -5.85
CA ASN A 102 -52.43 -30.90 -5.85
C ASN A 102 -52.77 -29.56 -6.53
N GLY A 103 -51.98 -28.51 -6.32
CA GLY A 103 -52.13 -27.23 -7.00
C GLY A 103 -51.97 -27.33 -8.52
N LEU A 104 -50.98 -28.10 -8.98
CA LEU A 104 -50.74 -28.34 -10.40
C LEU A 104 -51.85 -29.16 -11.07
N ILE A 105 -52.35 -30.20 -10.40
CA ILE A 105 -53.50 -30.99 -10.87
C ILE A 105 -54.72 -30.07 -10.97
N ASN A 106 -55.04 -29.33 -9.91
CA ASN A 106 -56.16 -28.39 -9.91
C ASN A 106 -56.07 -27.34 -11.02
N LYS A 107 -54.88 -26.76 -11.25
CA LYS A 107 -54.67 -25.77 -12.31
C LYS A 107 -54.85 -26.39 -13.70
N THR A 108 -54.26 -27.56 -13.93
CA THR A 108 -54.35 -28.29 -15.20
C THR A 108 -55.77 -28.72 -15.51
N THR A 109 -56.48 -29.28 -14.52
CA THR A 109 -57.89 -29.64 -14.63
C THR A 109 -58.74 -28.42 -14.93
N ARG A 110 -58.53 -27.30 -14.22
CA ARG A 110 -59.26 -26.04 -14.48
C ARG A 110 -58.99 -25.49 -15.87
N GLU A 111 -57.77 -25.55 -16.38
CA GLU A 111 -57.42 -25.07 -17.73
C GLU A 111 -58.03 -25.94 -18.85
N ILE A 112 -58.04 -27.25 -18.67
CA ILE A 112 -58.62 -28.20 -19.64
C ILE A 112 -60.15 -28.19 -19.60
N THR A 113 -60.74 -28.01 -18.40
CA THR A 113 -62.20 -28.11 -18.19
C THR A 113 -62.94 -26.80 -18.47
N LYS A 114 -62.22 -25.66 -18.52
CA LYS A 114 -62.77 -24.35 -18.94
C LYS A 114 -63.53 -24.46 -20.28
N PRO A 115 -64.58 -23.66 -20.49
CA PRO A 115 -65.35 -23.68 -21.74
C PRO A 115 -64.45 -23.30 -22.93
N GLN A 116 -64.15 -24.28 -23.80
CA GLN A 116 -63.30 -24.13 -24.96
C GLN A 116 -64.11 -23.71 -26.20
N LYS A 117 -63.67 -22.64 -26.88
CA LYS A 117 -64.35 -22.13 -28.09
C LYS A 117 -63.97 -22.90 -29.37
N SER A 118 -62.86 -23.64 -29.39
CA SER A 118 -62.36 -24.37 -30.57
C SER A 118 -62.74 -25.87 -30.56
N LEU A 119 -62.94 -26.45 -31.76
CA LEU A 119 -63.25 -27.89 -31.93
C LEU A 119 -62.15 -28.80 -31.34
N GLY A 120 -60.88 -28.44 -31.55
CA GLY A 120 -59.75 -29.18 -30.96
C GLY A 120 -59.70 -29.12 -29.43
N GLY A 121 -60.10 -28.00 -28.82
CA GLY A 121 -60.19 -27.87 -27.36
C GLY A 121 -61.29 -28.75 -26.75
N LYS A 122 -62.42 -28.93 -27.45
CA LYS A 122 -63.50 -29.83 -27.03
C LYS A 122 -63.09 -31.30 -27.08
N LEU A 123 -62.36 -31.72 -28.11
CA LEU A 123 -61.81 -33.08 -28.21
C LEU A 123 -60.78 -33.38 -27.11
N LYS A 124 -59.91 -32.41 -26.78
CA LYS A 124 -58.95 -32.55 -25.67
C LYS A 124 -59.65 -32.67 -24.32
N LYS A 125 -60.71 -31.89 -24.08
CA LYS A 125 -61.53 -31.98 -22.86
C LYS A 125 -62.25 -33.34 -22.76
N LEU A 126 -62.80 -33.83 -23.86
CA LEU A 126 -63.45 -35.14 -23.89
C LEU A 126 -62.44 -36.26 -23.58
N ALA A 127 -61.29 -36.26 -24.26
CA ALA A 127 -60.24 -37.24 -24.01
C ALA A 127 -59.71 -37.18 -22.57
N PHE A 128 -59.51 -35.99 -22.01
CA PHE A 128 -59.06 -35.84 -20.63
C PHE A 128 -60.10 -36.39 -19.65
N ASN A 129 -61.38 -36.03 -19.78
CA ASN A 129 -62.43 -36.50 -18.88
C ASN A 129 -62.74 -38.00 -19.01
N THR A 130 -62.44 -38.64 -20.15
CA THR A 130 -62.67 -40.07 -20.37
C THR A 130 -61.49 -40.93 -19.91
N PHE A 131 -60.26 -40.43 -20.03
CA PHE A 131 -59.04 -41.21 -19.77
C PHE A 131 -58.30 -40.80 -18.48
N VAL A 132 -58.69 -39.70 -17.83
CA VAL A 132 -58.02 -39.18 -16.63
C VAL A 132 -59.04 -38.90 -15.52
N ASP A 133 -59.00 -39.71 -14.46
CA ASP A 133 -59.74 -39.47 -13.24
C ASP A 133 -58.94 -38.53 -12.32
N THR A 134 -59.45 -37.32 -12.13
CA THR A 134 -58.78 -36.30 -11.33
C THR A 134 -58.76 -36.62 -9.84
N ASP A 135 -59.78 -37.32 -9.33
CA ASP A 135 -59.85 -37.71 -7.93
C ASP A 135 -58.87 -38.85 -7.65
N GLU A 136 -58.71 -39.77 -8.61
CA GLU A 136 -57.68 -40.81 -8.56
C GLU A 136 -56.26 -40.22 -8.60
N LEU A 137 -56.03 -39.18 -9.43
CA LEU A 137 -54.75 -38.47 -9.45
C LEU A 137 -54.44 -37.79 -8.11
N HIS A 138 -55.41 -37.11 -7.51
CA HIS A 138 -55.26 -36.52 -6.17
C HIS A 138 -54.99 -37.57 -5.09
N ALA A 139 -55.64 -38.74 -5.18
CA ALA A 139 -55.43 -39.85 -4.24
C ALA A 139 -54.00 -40.44 -4.31
N GLN A 140 -53.32 -40.34 -5.46
CA GLN A 140 -51.95 -40.85 -5.62
C GLN A 140 -50.87 -39.83 -5.20
N VAL A 141 -51.20 -38.55 -5.08
CA VAL A 141 -50.25 -37.47 -4.71
C VAL A 141 -49.46 -37.77 -3.42
N PRO A 142 -50.06 -38.24 -2.32
CA PRO A 142 -49.30 -38.56 -1.10
C PRO A 142 -48.27 -39.67 -1.30
N SER A 143 -48.59 -40.69 -2.11
CA SER A 143 -47.67 -41.78 -2.42
C SER A 143 -46.48 -41.30 -3.28
N PHE A 144 -46.75 -40.44 -4.27
CA PHE A 144 -45.71 -39.82 -5.08
C PHE A 144 -44.83 -38.88 -4.26
N ALA A 145 -45.40 -38.04 -3.38
CA ALA A 145 -44.65 -37.15 -2.50
C ALA A 145 -43.72 -37.93 -1.56
N ARG A 146 -44.20 -39.03 -0.96
CA ARG A 146 -43.38 -39.95 -0.16
C ARG A 146 -42.24 -40.55 -0.97
N THR A 147 -42.53 -41.03 -2.19
CA THR A 147 -41.52 -41.63 -3.08
C THR A 147 -40.45 -40.62 -3.49
N ILE A 148 -40.85 -39.37 -3.77
CA ILE A 148 -39.93 -38.27 -4.09
C ILE A 148 -39.01 -38.00 -2.89
N ILE A 149 -39.54 -37.86 -1.68
CA ILE A 149 -38.74 -37.63 -0.46
C ILE A 149 -37.80 -38.79 -0.18
N GLN A 150 -38.28 -40.02 -0.32
CA GLN A 150 -37.50 -41.23 -0.08
C GLN A 150 -36.37 -41.38 -1.11
N LYS A 151 -36.63 -41.00 -2.38
CA LYS A 151 -35.62 -41.02 -3.43
C LYS A 151 -34.60 -39.90 -3.25
N ILE A 152 -35.01 -38.70 -2.83
CA ILE A 152 -34.11 -37.57 -2.54
C ILE A 152 -33.20 -37.89 -1.34
N ASN A 153 -33.74 -38.46 -0.27
CA ASN A 153 -32.98 -38.87 0.92
C ASN A 153 -32.22 -40.21 0.75
N SER A 154 -32.27 -40.83 -0.42
CA SER A 154 -31.56 -42.10 -0.63
C SER A 154 -30.05 -41.88 -0.81
N PRO A 155 -29.17 -42.77 -0.28
CA PRO A 155 -27.72 -42.63 -0.39
C PRO A 155 -27.22 -42.51 -1.83
N GLY A 156 -27.89 -43.19 -2.78
CA GLY A 156 -27.56 -43.14 -4.20
C GLY A 156 -27.90 -41.81 -4.88
N SER A 157 -29.02 -41.17 -4.54
CA SER A 157 -29.37 -39.85 -5.05
C SER A 157 -28.50 -38.77 -4.41
N MET A 158 -28.20 -38.88 -3.12
CA MET A 158 -27.26 -37.99 -2.43
C MET A 158 -25.88 -38.03 -3.10
N LYS A 159 -25.39 -39.24 -3.41
CA LYS A 159 -24.12 -39.44 -4.13
C LYS A 159 -24.15 -38.89 -5.54
N ARG A 160 -25.28 -38.99 -6.26
CA ARG A 160 -25.45 -38.41 -7.60
C ARG A 160 -25.54 -36.89 -7.58
N LEU A 161 -26.28 -36.30 -6.63
CA LEU A 161 -26.37 -34.85 -6.45
C LEU A 161 -25.01 -34.27 -6.09
N LYS A 162 -24.29 -34.93 -5.17
CA LYS A 162 -22.89 -34.59 -4.87
C LYS A 162 -22.03 -34.71 -6.12
N GLY A 163 -22.14 -35.81 -6.87
CA GLY A 163 -21.40 -36.02 -8.12
C GLY A 163 -21.67 -34.95 -9.18
N ILE A 164 -22.92 -34.51 -9.36
CA ILE A 164 -23.28 -33.46 -10.33
C ILE A 164 -22.76 -32.10 -9.87
N ALA A 165 -22.95 -31.76 -8.59
CA ALA A 165 -22.44 -30.51 -8.01
C ALA A 165 -20.92 -30.44 -8.13
N THR A 166 -20.21 -31.52 -7.76
CA THR A 166 -18.76 -31.63 -7.92
C THR A 166 -18.36 -31.58 -9.40
N SER A 167 -19.00 -32.33 -10.30
CA SER A 167 -18.62 -32.34 -11.72
C SER A 167 -18.83 -31.01 -12.42
N LYS A 168 -19.91 -30.28 -12.08
CA LYS A 168 -20.19 -28.97 -12.66
C LYS A 168 -19.28 -27.90 -12.06
N MET A 169 -18.90 -28.06 -10.80
CA MET A 169 -17.85 -27.24 -10.20
C MET A 169 -16.51 -27.49 -10.88
N ASP A 170 -16.09 -28.74 -11.05
CA ASP A 170 -14.86 -29.12 -11.73
C ASP A 170 -14.84 -28.66 -13.21
N GLU A 171 -15.99 -28.62 -13.87
CA GLU A 171 -16.15 -28.13 -15.25
C GLU A 171 -16.02 -26.59 -15.33
N LEU A 172 -16.65 -25.87 -14.40
CA LEU A 172 -16.52 -24.40 -14.28
C LEU A 172 -15.11 -23.99 -13.85
N GLU A 173 -14.49 -24.78 -12.97
CA GLU A 173 -13.09 -24.69 -12.59
C GLU A 173 -12.24 -24.82 -13.86
N LYS A 174 -12.30 -25.94 -14.58
CA LYS A 174 -11.50 -26.20 -15.80
C LYS A 174 -11.66 -25.16 -16.92
N GLN A 175 -12.87 -24.65 -17.18
CA GLN A 175 -13.10 -23.65 -18.23
C GLN A 175 -12.51 -22.28 -17.87
N THR A 176 -12.28 -22.01 -16.58
CA THR A 176 -11.75 -20.74 -16.08
C THR A 176 -10.29 -20.86 -15.59
N PHE A 177 -9.81 -22.09 -15.33
CA PHE A 177 -8.56 -22.44 -14.64
C PHE A 177 -7.27 -22.11 -15.38
N ASP A 178 -7.26 -22.23 -16.72
CA ASP A 178 -6.02 -22.36 -17.50
C ASP A 178 -5.11 -21.12 -17.50
N ARG A 179 -5.48 -20.01 -16.82
CA ARG A 179 -4.68 -18.77 -16.75
C ARG A 179 -4.32 -18.27 -15.35
N SER A 180 -5.10 -18.52 -14.28
CA SER A 180 -4.83 -17.92 -12.96
C SER A 180 -4.08 -18.83 -11.97
N SER A 181 -4.42 -20.13 -11.89
CA SER A 181 -3.92 -21.01 -10.82
C SER A 181 -2.41 -21.28 -10.87
N SER A 182 -1.86 -21.38 -12.08
CA SER A 182 -0.40 -21.48 -12.30
C SER A 182 0.33 -20.25 -11.77
N ALA A 183 -0.23 -19.05 -11.95
CA ALA A 183 0.41 -17.81 -11.52
C ALA A 183 0.38 -17.66 -9.99
N THR A 184 -0.78 -17.87 -9.36
CA THR A 184 -0.94 -17.78 -7.89
C THR A 184 -0.03 -18.77 -7.17
N THR A 185 -0.03 -20.04 -7.61
CA THR A 185 0.76 -21.09 -6.96
C THR A 185 2.27 -20.84 -7.14
N LYS A 186 2.70 -20.36 -8.31
CA LYS A 186 4.11 -20.02 -8.57
C LYS A 186 4.56 -18.82 -7.74
N VAL A 187 3.77 -17.75 -7.67
CA VAL A 187 4.07 -16.54 -6.88
C VAL A 187 4.12 -16.88 -5.39
N THR A 188 3.10 -17.56 -4.87
CA THR A 188 3.06 -17.96 -3.46
C THR A 188 4.22 -18.89 -3.11
N ARG A 189 4.52 -19.91 -3.93
CA ARG A 189 5.65 -20.82 -3.69
C ARG A 189 7.00 -20.10 -3.74
N TYR A 190 7.19 -19.20 -4.72
CA TYR A 190 8.40 -18.40 -4.85
C TYR A 190 8.62 -17.53 -3.59
N ILE A 191 7.59 -16.85 -3.12
CA ILE A 191 7.69 -15.98 -1.94
C ILE A 191 7.89 -16.82 -0.67
N LEU A 192 7.14 -17.91 -0.48
CA LEU A 192 7.33 -18.81 0.67
C LEU A 192 8.75 -19.38 0.72
N GLN A 193 9.34 -19.73 -0.43
CA GLN A 193 10.73 -20.17 -0.52
C GLN A 193 11.73 -19.03 -0.20
N LYS A 194 11.50 -17.81 -0.72
CA LYS A 194 12.32 -16.61 -0.43
C LYS A 194 12.41 -16.34 1.07
N TYR A 195 11.30 -16.50 1.80
CA TYR A 195 11.24 -16.25 3.25
C TYR A 195 11.46 -17.51 4.11
N LYS A 196 11.68 -18.67 3.50
CA LYS A 196 11.88 -19.97 4.16
C LYS A 196 10.73 -20.33 5.11
N VAL A 197 9.48 -20.12 4.67
CA VAL A 197 8.29 -20.46 5.45
C VAL A 197 7.43 -21.47 4.72
N ASN A 198 6.84 -22.40 5.46
CA ASN A 198 6.09 -23.53 4.89
C ASN A 198 4.62 -23.21 4.62
N ASN A 199 4.10 -22.12 5.18
CA ASN A 199 2.70 -21.73 5.06
C ASN A 199 2.49 -20.21 5.09
N VAL A 200 1.35 -19.76 4.54
CA VAL A 200 0.96 -18.34 4.48
C VAL A 200 0.80 -17.74 5.89
N ALA A 201 0.23 -18.49 6.84
CA ALA A 201 0.06 -18.03 8.22
C ALA A 201 1.40 -17.80 8.96
N GLY A 202 2.38 -18.67 8.77
CA GLY A 202 3.73 -18.49 9.31
C GLY A 202 4.44 -17.31 8.64
N PHE A 203 4.20 -17.11 7.34
CA PHE A 203 4.72 -15.97 6.60
C PHE A 203 4.18 -14.67 7.21
N GLU A 204 2.86 -14.55 7.39
CA GLU A 204 2.24 -13.37 8.01
C GLU A 204 2.83 -13.04 9.40
N LYS A 205 2.98 -14.06 10.26
CA LYS A 205 3.54 -13.87 11.61
C LYS A 205 4.99 -13.40 11.57
N SER A 206 5.80 -13.99 10.68
CA SER A 206 7.21 -13.64 10.53
C SER A 206 7.42 -12.23 9.95
N ILE A 207 6.54 -11.82 9.03
CA ILE A 207 6.60 -10.51 8.39
C ILE A 207 6.16 -9.41 9.35
N LYS A 208 5.08 -9.61 10.12
CA LYS A 208 4.61 -8.62 11.09
C LYS A 208 5.69 -8.25 12.11
N SER A 209 6.43 -9.24 12.64
CA SER A 209 7.52 -8.97 13.58
C SER A 209 8.71 -8.28 12.92
N ARG A 210 9.11 -8.70 11.71
CA ARG A 210 10.19 -8.08 10.94
C ARG A 210 9.89 -6.62 10.58
N ILE A 211 8.69 -6.33 10.08
CA ILE A 211 8.27 -4.96 9.74
C ILE A 211 8.27 -4.09 11.00
N ALA A 212 7.72 -4.56 12.12
CA ALA A 212 7.70 -3.80 13.36
C ALA A 212 9.12 -3.46 13.86
N ALA A 213 10.05 -4.42 13.79
CA ALA A 213 11.44 -4.19 14.16
C ALA A 213 12.12 -3.17 13.23
N ILE A 214 11.92 -3.28 11.91
CA ILE A 214 12.46 -2.34 10.93
C ILE A 214 11.90 -0.92 11.16
N GLN A 215 10.60 -0.78 11.44
CA GLN A 215 9.98 0.52 11.70
C GLN A 215 10.56 1.21 12.94
N VAL A 216 10.83 0.45 14.01
CA VAL A 216 11.49 0.99 15.21
C VAL A 216 12.91 1.47 14.87
N GLN A 217 13.68 0.67 14.13
CA GLN A 217 15.04 1.04 13.73
C GLN A 217 15.05 2.27 12.83
N LEU A 218 14.19 2.32 11.81
CA LEU A 218 14.07 3.49 10.92
C LEU A 218 13.74 4.76 11.68
N LYS A 219 12.83 4.69 12.66
CA LYS A 219 12.48 5.82 13.52
C LYS A 219 13.67 6.27 14.36
N ASN A 220 14.42 5.33 14.93
CA ASN A 220 15.61 5.64 15.71
C ASN A 220 16.72 6.28 14.86
N TYR A 221 16.96 5.75 13.65
CA TYR A 221 17.92 6.34 12.72
C TYR A 221 17.52 7.74 12.28
N PHE A 222 16.23 7.97 11.99
CA PHE A 222 15.71 9.30 11.71
C PHE A 222 15.98 10.28 12.86
N TYR A 223 15.62 9.93 14.10
CA TYR A 223 15.85 10.81 15.25
C TYR A 223 17.33 11.05 15.51
N ALA A 224 18.19 10.05 15.30
CA ALA A 224 19.64 10.22 15.41
C ALA A 224 20.17 11.18 14.33
N MET A 225 19.73 11.06 13.08
CA MET A 225 20.10 11.98 11.99
C MET A 225 19.61 13.41 12.25
N ALA A 226 18.36 13.57 12.68
CA ALA A 226 17.79 14.86 13.05
C ALA A 226 18.55 15.49 14.23
N GLY A 227 18.94 14.68 15.22
CA GLY A 227 19.79 15.08 16.33
C GLY A 227 21.16 15.58 15.87
N CYS A 228 21.84 14.85 14.97
CA CYS A 228 23.11 15.29 14.38
C CYS A 228 22.96 16.62 13.63
N ALA A 229 21.89 16.79 12.83
CA ALA A 229 21.61 18.04 12.13
C ALA A 229 21.36 19.20 13.11
N LEU A 230 20.61 18.95 14.19
CA LEU A 230 20.33 19.93 15.23
C LEU A 230 21.60 20.33 15.99
N ILE A 231 22.49 19.38 16.33
CA ILE A 231 23.79 19.68 16.95
C ILE A 231 24.62 20.57 16.03
N ALA A 232 24.68 20.27 14.73
CA ALA A 232 25.38 21.09 13.75
C ALA A 232 24.83 22.53 13.69
N LEU A 233 23.51 22.71 13.83
CA LEU A 233 22.89 24.04 13.92
C LEU A 233 23.19 24.74 15.25
N LEU A 234 23.11 24.03 16.38
CA LEU A 234 23.37 24.61 17.70
C LEU A 234 24.81 25.09 17.85
N LEU A 235 25.78 24.43 17.20
CA LEU A 235 27.18 24.87 17.17
C LEU A 235 27.32 26.30 16.64
N TRP A 236 26.44 26.78 15.76
CA TRP A 236 26.50 28.15 15.25
C TRP A 236 26.30 29.23 16.33
N ILE A 237 25.63 28.92 17.44
CA ILE A 237 25.33 29.89 18.51
C ILE A 237 26.61 30.30 19.27
N PRO A 238 27.36 29.39 19.93
CA PRO A 238 28.58 29.75 20.64
C PRO A 238 29.70 30.19 19.68
N LEU A 239 29.77 29.59 18.49
CA LEU A 239 30.79 29.90 17.49
C LEU A 239 30.56 31.22 16.74
N ARG A 240 29.43 31.91 17.00
CA ARG A 240 29.10 33.21 16.40
C ARG A 240 30.17 34.29 16.64
N LYS A 241 30.87 34.24 17.77
CA LYS A 241 31.94 35.21 18.10
C LYS A 241 33.25 34.95 17.35
N TYR A 242 33.46 33.74 16.82
CA TYR A 242 34.74 33.30 16.27
C TYR A 242 34.73 33.26 14.74
N ARG A 243 34.95 34.43 14.11
CA ARG A 243 34.76 34.62 12.65
C ARG A 243 35.65 33.76 11.76
N TRP A 244 36.79 33.28 12.26
CA TRP A 244 37.71 32.41 11.52
C TRP A 244 37.20 30.97 11.38
N LEU A 245 36.23 30.53 12.22
CA LEU A 245 35.66 29.17 12.18
C LEU A 245 34.44 29.05 11.26
N HIS A 246 33.84 30.17 10.83
CA HIS A 246 32.65 30.17 9.98
C HIS A 246 32.82 29.40 8.66
N PRO A 247 33.95 29.50 7.92
CA PRO A 247 34.08 28.79 6.66
C PRO A 247 34.03 27.27 6.83
N SER A 248 34.81 26.72 7.77
CA SER A 248 34.85 25.28 8.04
C SER A 248 33.51 24.76 8.55
N LEU A 249 32.87 25.49 9.48
CA LEU A 249 31.56 25.13 10.01
C LEU A 249 30.48 25.14 8.92
N PHE A 250 30.53 26.11 8.00
CA PHE A 250 29.57 26.21 6.89
C PHE A 250 29.75 25.11 5.85
N VAL A 251 30.98 24.88 5.37
CA VAL A 251 31.26 23.85 4.38
C VAL A 251 30.80 22.49 4.89
N LEU A 252 31.08 22.18 6.15
CA LEU A 252 30.70 20.89 6.69
C LEU A 252 29.20 20.79 7.03
N SER A 253 28.55 21.89 7.42
CA SER A 253 27.09 21.96 7.48
C SER A 253 26.46 21.72 6.09
N ALA A 254 27.07 22.23 5.02
CA ALA A 254 26.60 21.98 3.65
C ALA A 254 26.78 20.52 3.23
N LEU A 255 27.87 19.84 3.66
CA LEU A 255 28.03 18.40 3.45
C LEU A 255 26.96 17.59 4.19
N ILE A 256 26.64 17.97 5.43
CA ILE A 256 25.51 17.39 6.18
C ILE A 256 24.20 17.56 5.39
N ALA A 257 23.93 18.75 4.85
CA ALA A 257 22.75 18.97 4.02
C ALA A 257 22.74 18.09 2.76
N LEU A 258 23.89 17.83 2.15
CA LEU A 258 24.04 16.95 0.99
C LEU A 258 23.69 15.50 1.35
N VAL A 259 24.14 15.02 2.50
CA VAL A 259 23.76 13.69 3.02
C VAL A 259 22.26 13.62 3.29
N LEU A 260 21.68 14.65 3.91
CA LEU A 260 20.24 14.69 4.21
C LEU A 260 19.38 14.66 2.94
N ILE A 261 19.70 15.45 1.91
CA ILE A 261 18.94 15.39 0.64
C ILE A 261 19.10 14.03 -0.02
N TRP A 262 20.32 13.49 -0.09
CA TRP A 262 20.57 12.16 -0.68
C TRP A 262 19.72 11.06 -0.01
N VAL A 263 19.72 11.02 1.32
CA VAL A 263 18.91 10.05 2.07
C VAL A 263 17.43 10.34 1.91
N GLY A 264 17.01 11.60 2.00
CA GLY A 264 15.60 12.02 1.87
C GLY A 264 14.98 11.67 0.51
N VAL A 265 15.73 11.78 -0.59
CA VAL A 265 15.23 11.47 -1.93
C VAL A 265 15.30 9.98 -2.28
N SER A 266 16.22 9.23 -1.67
CA SER A 266 16.44 7.80 -1.94
C SER A 266 15.65 6.87 -1.02
N THR A 267 15.25 7.34 0.15
CA THR A 267 14.42 6.59 1.12
C THR A 267 12.95 6.71 0.74
N THR A 268 12.15 5.68 1.02
CA THR A 268 10.70 5.67 0.75
C THR A 268 10.04 6.88 1.44
N ILE A 269 9.24 7.65 0.68
CA ILE A 269 8.57 8.85 1.17
C ILE A 269 7.09 8.61 1.48
N ILE A 270 6.43 7.76 0.69
CA ILE A 270 5.00 7.52 0.79
C ILE A 270 4.72 6.04 0.53
N GLU A 271 3.84 5.48 1.36
CA GLU A 271 3.19 4.20 1.14
C GLU A 271 1.70 4.44 0.94
N VAL A 272 1.15 3.89 -0.14
CA VAL A 272 -0.27 3.86 -0.43
C VAL A 272 -0.73 2.42 -0.26
N ASP A 273 -1.64 2.17 0.67
CA ASP A 273 -2.15 0.83 1.00
C ASP A 273 -3.67 0.89 1.17
N ALA A 274 -4.38 0.39 0.17
CA ALA A 274 -5.84 0.23 0.18
C ALA A 274 -6.19 -1.25 0.17
N ARG A 275 -7.03 -1.68 1.12
CA ARG A 275 -7.41 -3.10 1.26
C ARG A 275 -8.81 -3.28 1.82
N ILE A 276 -9.39 -4.44 1.54
CA ILE A 276 -10.55 -4.98 2.25
C ILE A 276 -10.01 -5.82 3.41
N GLU A 277 -10.16 -5.36 4.65
CA GLU A 277 -9.67 -6.08 5.82
C GLU A 277 -10.45 -7.37 6.06
N ARG A 278 -11.77 -7.31 5.83
CA ARG A 278 -12.65 -8.44 6.00
C ARG A 278 -13.83 -8.33 5.05
N LEU A 279 -14.13 -9.41 4.33
CA LEU A 279 -15.37 -9.60 3.61
C LEU A 279 -15.99 -10.90 4.10
N ASP A 280 -17.14 -10.78 4.73
CA ASP A 280 -17.93 -11.85 5.28
C ASP A 280 -19.21 -11.96 4.47
N PHE A 281 -19.53 -13.15 3.97
CA PHE A 281 -20.82 -13.41 3.34
C PHE A 281 -21.40 -14.72 3.84
N MET A 282 -22.73 -14.77 3.96
CA MET A 282 -23.44 -15.99 4.33
C MET A 282 -23.85 -16.77 3.08
N LEU A 283 -23.52 -18.06 3.04
CA LEU A 283 -23.96 -19.00 2.02
C LEU A 283 -24.48 -20.26 2.72
N LEU A 284 -25.74 -20.64 2.47
CA LEU A 284 -26.37 -21.81 3.08
C LEU A 284 -26.29 -21.84 4.62
N GLY A 285 -26.38 -20.67 5.27
CA GLY A 285 -26.27 -20.53 6.73
C GLY A 285 -24.84 -20.60 7.28
N GLU A 286 -23.84 -20.82 6.42
CA GLU A 286 -22.43 -20.76 6.78
C GLU A 286 -21.79 -19.44 6.39
N LYS A 287 -20.90 -18.96 7.25
CA LYS A 287 -20.15 -17.74 7.03
C LYS A 287 -18.87 -18.06 6.27
N ILE A 288 -18.77 -17.56 5.04
CA ILE A 288 -17.52 -17.56 4.30
C ILE A 288 -16.84 -16.21 4.49
N THR A 289 -15.56 -16.24 4.84
CA THR A 289 -14.76 -15.05 5.12
C THR A 289 -13.53 -14.99 4.21
N PHE A 290 -13.33 -13.82 3.61
CA PHE A 290 -12.09 -13.39 2.99
C PHE A 290 -11.45 -12.34 3.90
N MET A 291 -10.19 -12.56 4.28
CA MET A 291 -9.44 -11.61 5.09
C MET A 291 -8.35 -10.96 4.25
N ASN A 292 -8.05 -9.71 4.58
CA ASN A 292 -6.83 -9.04 4.16
C ASN A 292 -6.58 -9.03 2.64
N GLN A 293 -7.52 -8.47 1.89
CA GLN A 293 -7.49 -8.42 0.43
C GLN A 293 -6.94 -7.07 -0.04
N VAL A 294 -5.70 -7.05 -0.50
CA VAL A 294 -5.02 -5.84 -0.96
C VAL A 294 -5.54 -5.44 -2.33
N LEU A 295 -6.13 -4.26 -2.39
CA LEU A 295 -6.66 -3.66 -3.62
C LEU A 295 -5.55 -2.94 -4.38
N PHE A 296 -4.76 -2.14 -3.65
CA PHE A 296 -3.69 -1.35 -4.23
C PHE A 296 -2.60 -1.14 -3.19
N PHE A 297 -1.36 -1.43 -3.58
CA PHE A 297 -0.18 -1.17 -2.78
C PHE A 297 0.93 -0.55 -3.64
N GLN A 298 1.47 0.58 -3.19
CA GLN A 298 2.64 1.21 -3.78
C GLN A 298 3.48 1.84 -2.66
N SER A 299 4.79 1.65 -2.72
CA SER A 299 5.76 2.20 -1.78
C SER A 299 6.90 2.77 -2.59
N LYS A 300 7.10 4.10 -2.60
CA LYS A 300 8.13 4.73 -3.45
C LYS A 300 8.86 5.87 -2.76
N SER A 301 10.13 6.05 -3.13
CA SER A 301 10.95 7.23 -2.84
C SER A 301 10.77 8.31 -3.91
N ILE A 302 11.34 9.51 -3.72
CA ILE A 302 11.30 10.56 -4.76
C ILE A 302 12.01 10.07 -6.03
N LEU A 303 13.19 9.46 -5.87
CA LEU A 303 13.91 8.86 -6.99
C LEU A 303 13.12 7.71 -7.62
N GLY A 304 12.45 6.88 -6.81
CA GLY A 304 11.59 5.80 -7.33
C GLY A 304 10.40 6.33 -8.13
N ILE A 305 9.80 7.46 -7.73
CA ILE A 305 8.74 8.13 -8.49
C ILE A 305 9.30 8.66 -9.83
N VAL A 306 10.46 9.33 -9.80
CA VAL A 306 11.12 9.82 -11.02
C VAL A 306 11.41 8.68 -11.99
N GLU A 307 12.00 7.59 -11.51
CA GLU A 307 12.29 6.40 -12.31
C GLU A 307 11.02 5.80 -12.90
N THR A 308 9.97 5.66 -12.09
CA THR A 308 8.67 5.12 -12.51
C THR A 308 8.02 6.00 -13.58
N LEU A 309 8.14 7.33 -13.47
CA LEU A 309 7.59 8.29 -14.45
C LEU A 309 8.39 8.29 -15.76
N MET A 310 9.72 8.23 -15.67
CA MET A 310 10.59 8.19 -16.85
C MET A 310 10.50 6.86 -17.61
N ALA A 311 10.16 5.77 -16.92
CA ALA A 311 9.93 4.47 -17.55
C ALA A 311 8.58 4.39 -18.31
N GLN A 312 7.69 5.37 -18.14
CA GLN A 312 6.41 5.35 -18.85
C GLN A 312 6.60 5.65 -20.34
N PRO A 313 5.84 4.99 -21.23
CA PRO A 313 5.90 5.27 -22.67
C PRO A 313 5.31 6.63 -23.06
N LYS A 314 4.67 7.35 -22.12
CA LYS A 314 4.00 8.64 -22.37
C LYS A 314 4.99 9.80 -22.23
N PRO A 315 5.16 10.66 -23.25
CA PRO A 315 6.12 11.76 -23.19
C PRO A 315 5.83 12.76 -22.05
N ASP A 316 4.55 13.01 -21.74
CA ASP A 316 4.14 13.91 -20.66
C ASP A 316 4.66 13.46 -19.30
N ALA A 317 4.60 12.15 -19.02
CA ALA A 317 5.07 11.58 -17.75
C ALA A 317 6.60 11.69 -17.63
N VAL A 318 7.32 11.46 -18.73
CA VAL A 318 8.78 11.59 -18.77
C VAL A 318 9.21 13.03 -18.50
N ILE A 319 8.54 14.01 -19.11
CA ILE A 319 8.82 15.44 -18.88
C ILE A 319 8.61 15.79 -17.40
N VAL A 320 7.51 15.35 -16.78
CA VAL A 320 7.26 15.57 -15.35
C VAL A 320 8.35 14.92 -14.49
N GLY A 321 8.77 13.69 -14.80
CA GLY A 321 9.87 13.02 -14.10
C GLY A 321 11.18 13.80 -14.17
N VAL A 322 11.55 14.30 -15.37
CA VAL A 322 12.75 15.12 -15.57
C VAL A 322 12.67 16.43 -14.80
N LEU A 323 11.50 17.09 -14.79
CA LEU A 323 11.28 18.32 -14.04
C LEU A 323 11.46 18.10 -12.53
N ILE A 324 10.87 17.03 -11.98
CA ILE A 324 11.04 16.68 -10.56
C ILE A 324 12.51 16.43 -10.24
N LEU A 325 13.22 15.65 -11.05
CA LEU A 325 14.65 15.39 -10.86
C LEU A 325 15.46 16.69 -10.86
N LEU A 326 15.19 17.58 -11.82
CA LEU A 326 15.90 18.84 -11.97
C LEU A 326 15.64 19.78 -10.78
N PHE A 327 14.38 20.04 -10.45
CA PHE A 327 14.00 21.06 -9.46
C PHE A 327 14.11 20.60 -8.01
N VAL A 328 13.87 19.31 -7.73
CA VAL A 328 13.84 18.76 -6.36
C VAL A 328 15.17 18.15 -5.94
N VAL A 329 16.01 17.70 -6.89
CA VAL A 329 17.26 16.99 -6.59
C VAL A 329 18.48 17.72 -7.14
N VAL A 330 18.54 17.99 -8.44
CA VAL A 330 19.75 18.51 -9.09
C VAL A 330 20.04 19.96 -8.68
N LEU A 331 19.06 20.87 -8.80
CA LEU A 331 19.26 22.28 -8.45
C LEU A 331 19.60 22.48 -6.96
N PRO A 332 18.94 21.82 -6.00
CA PRO A 332 19.31 21.98 -4.59
C PRO A 332 20.72 21.47 -4.27
N VAL A 333 21.17 20.40 -4.92
CA VAL A 333 22.56 19.90 -4.79
C VAL A 333 23.56 20.90 -5.38
N ILE A 334 23.33 21.38 -6.61
CA ILE A 334 24.20 22.38 -7.25
C ILE A 334 24.30 23.64 -6.40
N ARG A 335 23.16 24.10 -5.85
CA ARG A 335 23.10 25.25 -4.94
C ARG A 335 23.93 25.04 -3.68
N LEU A 336 23.85 23.88 -3.04
CA LEU A 336 24.64 23.55 -1.86
C LEU A 336 26.13 23.55 -2.14
N VAL A 337 26.54 22.90 -3.25
CA VAL A 337 27.94 22.86 -3.68
C VAL A 337 28.45 24.27 -3.99
N GLY A 338 27.68 25.07 -4.73
CA GLY A 338 28.02 26.46 -5.04
C GLY A 338 28.19 27.33 -3.79
N ARG A 339 27.36 27.12 -2.76
CA ARG A 339 27.51 27.81 -1.47
C ARG A 339 28.75 27.39 -0.70
N ALA A 340 29.06 26.10 -0.69
CA ALA A 340 30.28 25.61 -0.06
C ALA A 340 31.53 26.21 -0.74
N ILE A 341 31.55 26.24 -2.07
CA ILE A 341 32.63 26.86 -2.87
C ILE A 341 32.72 28.37 -2.62
N TYR A 342 31.59 29.08 -2.61
CA TYR A 342 31.55 30.53 -2.36
C TYR A 342 32.17 30.90 -1.00
N VAL A 343 31.85 30.14 0.05
CA VAL A 343 32.36 30.40 1.40
C VAL A 343 33.82 29.99 1.56
N TRP A 344 34.27 28.92 0.90
CA TRP A 344 35.66 28.48 0.95
C TRP A 344 36.58 29.39 0.13
N GLY A 345 36.14 29.82 -1.06
CA GLY A 345 36.92 30.54 -2.05
C GLY A 345 37.03 32.05 -1.87
N ARG A 346 36.78 32.56 -0.64
CA ARG A 346 36.60 33.96 -0.19
C ARG A 346 37.15 35.08 -1.10
N ASP A 347 38.37 34.95 -1.62
CA ASP A 347 39.06 36.00 -2.39
C ASP A 347 39.30 35.67 -3.89
N ARG A 348 39.18 34.41 -4.32
CA ARG A 348 39.50 34.00 -5.73
C ARG A 348 38.27 33.59 -6.54
N TYR A 349 37.26 33.02 -5.87
CA TYR A 349 36.08 32.45 -6.52
C TYR A 349 34.79 33.23 -6.19
N ALA A 350 34.84 34.13 -5.20
CA ALA A 350 33.71 34.98 -4.82
C ALA A 350 33.38 36.05 -5.90
N ASP A 351 34.36 36.45 -6.71
CA ASP A 351 34.19 37.43 -7.79
C ASP A 351 33.55 36.84 -9.05
N ASN A 352 33.52 35.52 -9.21
CA ASN A 352 32.89 34.90 -10.37
C ASN A 352 31.36 35.05 -10.28
N LYS A 353 30.79 35.85 -11.19
CA LYS A 353 29.35 36.11 -11.30
C LYS A 353 28.52 34.82 -11.35
N VAL A 354 29.04 33.75 -11.96
CA VAL A 354 28.36 32.44 -12.06
C VAL A 354 28.25 31.76 -10.70
N ILE A 355 29.35 31.69 -9.92
CA ILE A 355 29.37 31.05 -8.59
C ILE A 355 28.47 31.85 -7.64
N ARG A 356 28.54 33.17 -7.70
CA ARG A 356 27.67 34.06 -6.92
C ARG A 356 26.19 33.87 -7.25
N TYR A 357 25.85 33.75 -8.55
CA TYR A 357 24.48 33.46 -8.98
C TYR A 357 23.99 32.09 -8.48
N ILE A 358 24.80 31.04 -8.64
CA ILE A 358 24.47 29.69 -8.16
C ILE A 358 24.25 29.68 -6.64
N ALA A 359 25.11 30.35 -5.88
CA ALA A 359 25.05 30.33 -4.42
C ALA A 359 23.89 31.16 -3.83
N LEU A 360 23.57 32.31 -4.45
CA LEU A 360 22.65 33.31 -3.90
C LEU A 360 21.30 33.39 -4.60
N GLU A 361 21.24 33.21 -5.92
CA GLU A 361 20.03 33.46 -6.74
C GLU A 361 19.33 32.20 -7.23
N LEU A 362 20.07 31.09 -7.43
CA LEU A 362 19.50 29.78 -7.82
C LEU A 362 18.42 29.27 -6.85
N GLY A 363 18.41 29.83 -5.63
CA GLY A 363 17.43 29.52 -4.61
C GLY A 363 15.99 29.89 -4.90
N LYS A 364 15.72 30.70 -5.93
CA LYS A 364 14.35 30.98 -6.39
C LYS A 364 13.75 29.81 -7.17
N TRP A 365 14.61 28.94 -7.71
CA TRP A 365 14.22 27.79 -8.53
C TRP A 365 14.23 26.48 -7.75
N ASP A 366 14.89 26.45 -6.60
CA ASP A 366 14.86 25.31 -5.68
C ASP A 366 13.44 25.13 -5.13
N MET A 367 12.76 24.05 -5.54
CA MET A 367 11.37 23.73 -5.16
C MET A 367 11.31 22.61 -4.12
N ALA A 368 12.38 22.36 -3.36
CA ALA A 368 12.36 21.31 -2.35
C ALA A 368 11.28 21.56 -1.27
N ASP A 369 11.02 22.82 -0.92
CA ASP A 369 9.95 23.23 0.00
C ASP A 369 8.55 23.01 -0.59
N VAL A 370 8.33 23.38 -1.84
CA VAL A 370 7.07 23.13 -2.58
C VAL A 370 6.81 21.62 -2.67
N MET A 371 7.85 20.82 -2.90
CA MET A 371 7.72 19.36 -2.95
C MET A 371 7.27 18.76 -1.62
N VAL A 372 7.75 19.27 -0.47
CA VAL A 372 7.27 18.84 0.85
C VAL A 372 5.76 19.04 0.96
N VAL A 373 5.28 20.23 0.61
CA VAL A 373 3.85 20.55 0.64
C VAL A 373 3.07 19.70 -0.37
N GLY A 374 3.63 19.48 -1.56
CA GLY A 374 3.04 18.64 -2.60
C GLY A 374 2.86 17.19 -2.17
N ILE A 375 3.86 16.58 -1.53
CA ILE A 375 3.76 15.22 -0.98
C ILE A 375 2.72 15.17 0.14
N ALA A 376 2.69 16.17 1.03
CA ALA A 376 1.69 16.24 2.10
C ALA A 376 0.26 16.38 1.55
N MET A 377 0.04 17.27 0.59
CA MET A 377 -1.25 17.44 -0.08
C MET A 377 -1.67 16.17 -0.82
N THR A 378 -0.74 15.50 -1.49
CA THR A 378 -0.98 14.21 -2.15
C THR A 378 -1.39 13.15 -1.13
N TYR A 379 -0.71 13.07 0.00
CA TYR A 379 -1.07 12.15 1.08
C TYR A 379 -2.47 12.43 1.64
N ILE A 380 -2.79 13.68 1.95
CA ILE A 380 -4.11 14.08 2.47
C ILE A 380 -5.20 13.81 1.43
N GLY A 381 -4.96 14.16 0.17
CA GLY A 381 -5.89 13.96 -0.95
C GLY A 381 -6.16 12.48 -1.22
N LEU A 382 -5.11 11.67 -1.34
CA LEU A 382 -5.23 10.21 -1.50
C LEU A 382 -5.95 9.59 -0.30
N ASN A 383 -5.64 10.02 0.93
CA ASN A 383 -6.29 9.49 2.11
C ASN A 383 -7.79 9.83 2.14
N GLY A 384 -8.16 11.06 1.77
CA GLY A 384 -9.56 11.48 1.66
C GLY A 384 -10.33 10.69 0.58
N ILE A 385 -9.77 10.61 -0.63
CA ILE A 385 -10.40 9.93 -1.77
C ILE A 385 -10.51 8.42 -1.47
N LEU A 386 -9.42 7.76 -1.10
CA LEU A 386 -9.43 6.32 -0.82
C LEU A 386 -10.40 6.00 0.32
N LYS A 387 -10.40 6.78 1.41
CA LYS A 387 -11.34 6.55 2.51
C LYS A 387 -12.80 6.70 2.06
N SER A 388 -13.12 7.72 1.25
CA SER A 388 -14.47 7.94 0.75
C SER A 388 -14.92 6.80 -0.19
N GLN A 389 -14.08 6.41 -1.14
CA GLN A 389 -14.38 5.33 -2.09
C GLN A 389 -14.50 3.97 -1.38
N LEU A 390 -13.59 3.67 -0.44
CA LEU A 390 -13.61 2.44 0.35
C LEU A 390 -14.81 2.39 1.30
N SER A 391 -15.21 3.51 1.90
CA SER A 391 -16.41 3.57 2.74
C SER A 391 -17.68 3.26 1.97
N GLY A 392 -17.74 3.55 0.66
CA GLY A 392 -18.85 3.14 -0.20
C GLY A 392 -18.94 1.62 -0.41
N LEU A 393 -17.84 0.89 -0.17
CA LEU A 393 -17.79 -0.57 -0.24
C LEU A 393 -18.05 -1.23 1.12
N ASN A 394 -18.14 -0.45 2.21
CA ASN A 394 -18.50 -0.98 3.51
C ASN A 394 -20.00 -1.22 3.54
N MET A 395 -20.37 -2.50 3.61
CA MET A 395 -21.75 -2.94 3.73
C MET A 395 -21.89 -3.66 5.06
N ASP A 396 -22.99 -3.41 5.76
CA ASP A 396 -23.36 -4.14 6.98
C ASP A 396 -24.80 -4.60 6.83
N THR A 397 -24.95 -5.76 6.20
CA THR A 397 -26.23 -6.45 6.00
C THR A 397 -26.15 -7.84 6.61
N ASP A 398 -27.29 -8.45 6.93
CA ASP A 398 -27.33 -9.80 7.53
C ASP A 398 -26.60 -10.86 6.67
N THR A 399 -26.57 -10.67 5.35
CA THR A 399 -25.96 -11.61 4.39
C THR A 399 -24.56 -11.24 3.94
N LEU A 400 -24.16 -9.96 4.04
CA LEU A 400 -22.87 -9.45 3.57
C LEU A 400 -22.35 -8.35 4.50
N LYS A 401 -21.17 -8.57 5.08
CA LYS A 401 -20.44 -7.60 5.88
C LYS A 401 -19.05 -7.36 5.29
N THR A 402 -18.79 -6.14 4.86
CA THR A 402 -17.49 -5.74 4.27
C THR A 402 -16.86 -4.63 5.09
N ILE A 403 -15.59 -4.81 5.45
CA ILE A 403 -14.77 -3.85 6.19
C ILE A 403 -13.55 -3.53 5.34
N THR A 404 -13.44 -2.29 4.91
CA THR A 404 -12.31 -1.73 4.16
C THR A 404 -11.44 -0.86 5.05
N ALA A 405 -10.15 -0.79 4.73
CA ALA A 405 -9.21 0.09 5.42
C ALA A 405 -8.23 0.76 4.45
N ASN A 406 -7.91 2.01 4.77
CA ASN A 406 -6.79 2.72 4.18
C ASN A 406 -5.65 2.80 5.20
N LYS A 407 -4.52 2.16 4.88
CA LYS A 407 -3.29 2.13 5.71
C LYS A 407 -2.17 2.97 5.09
N SER A 408 -2.51 3.86 4.16
CA SER A 408 -1.55 4.79 3.56
C SER A 408 -0.87 5.65 4.64
N SER A 409 0.44 5.83 4.50
CA SER A 409 1.25 6.56 5.50
C SER A 409 2.47 7.24 4.88
N LEU A 410 2.87 8.35 5.49
CA LEU A 410 4.14 9.00 5.20
C LEU A 410 5.27 8.23 5.88
N GLN A 411 6.31 7.95 5.10
CA GLN A 411 7.44 7.13 5.53
C GLN A 411 8.62 7.99 6.01
N PRO A 412 9.62 7.39 6.70
CA PRO A 412 10.80 8.08 7.22
C PRO A 412 11.54 8.98 6.22
N GLY A 413 11.53 8.65 4.92
CA GLY A 413 12.13 9.48 3.88
C GLY A 413 11.53 10.87 3.80
N TYR A 414 10.19 11.00 3.95
CA TYR A 414 9.52 12.29 3.96
C TYR A 414 10.02 13.17 5.12
N TYR A 415 10.13 12.63 6.33
CA TYR A 415 10.59 13.39 7.49
C TYR A 415 12.07 13.79 7.40
N VAL A 416 12.93 12.94 6.82
CA VAL A 416 14.33 13.31 6.53
C VAL A 416 14.38 14.45 5.51
N PHE A 417 13.55 14.38 4.46
CA PHE A 417 13.48 15.43 3.44
C PHE A 417 12.96 16.76 4.01
N VAL A 418 11.97 16.74 4.91
CA VAL A 418 11.54 17.93 5.67
C VAL A 418 12.69 18.50 6.51
N THR A 419 13.42 17.62 7.21
CA THR A 419 14.57 18.02 8.03
C THR A 419 15.63 18.71 7.16
N TYR A 420 15.90 18.18 5.97
CA TYR A 420 16.76 18.80 4.97
C TYR A 420 16.29 20.22 4.60
N VAL A 421 15.02 20.39 4.21
CA VAL A 421 14.48 21.69 3.78
C VAL A 421 14.61 22.72 4.89
N VAL A 422 14.20 22.37 6.12
CA VAL A 422 14.32 23.25 7.29
C VAL A 422 15.78 23.60 7.57
N PHE A 423 16.67 22.61 7.52
CA PHE A 423 18.10 22.80 7.75
C PHE A 423 18.71 23.78 6.72
N VAL A 424 18.38 23.64 5.43
CA VAL A 424 18.89 24.53 4.36
C VAL A 424 18.32 25.94 4.46
N ILE A 425 17.06 26.11 4.87
CA ILE A 425 16.47 27.44 5.12
C ILE A 425 17.25 28.16 6.23
N ILE A 426 17.51 27.48 7.35
CA ILE A 426 18.26 28.03 8.47
C ILE A 426 19.71 28.34 8.05
N LEU A 427 20.38 27.42 7.34
CA LEU A 427 21.74 27.62 6.83
C LEU A 427 21.82 28.81 5.86
N SER A 428 20.79 29.02 5.03
CA SER A 428 20.69 30.17 4.13
C SER A 428 20.57 31.48 4.89
N TRP A 429 19.80 31.51 5.99
CA TRP A 429 19.65 32.68 6.84
C TRP A 429 20.97 33.04 7.55
N ILE A 430 21.69 32.03 8.04
CA ILE A 430 23.02 32.20 8.66
C ILE A 430 24.01 32.79 7.65
N LEU A 431 24.08 32.26 6.43
CA LEU A 431 24.97 32.74 5.38
C LEU A 431 24.72 34.23 5.05
N LYS A 432 23.45 34.62 4.87
CA LYS A 432 23.07 36.01 4.58
C LYS A 432 23.47 36.96 5.71
N ARG A 433 23.43 36.49 6.96
CA ARG A 433 23.87 37.29 8.12
C ARG A 433 25.38 37.52 8.10
N ILE A 434 26.16 36.47 7.82
CA ILE A 434 27.63 36.55 7.75
C ILE A 434 28.08 37.50 6.63
N ASP A 435 27.45 37.42 5.44
CA ASP A 435 27.76 38.30 4.31
C ASP A 435 27.49 39.79 4.64
N ARG A 436 26.37 40.06 5.31
CA ARG A 436 25.98 41.43 5.73
C ARG A 436 26.94 41.99 6.77
N ASP A 437 27.35 41.18 7.74
CA ASP A 437 28.31 41.56 8.76
C ASP A 437 29.73 41.76 8.17
N ASN A 438 30.09 41.10 7.06
CA ASN A 438 31.38 41.30 6.37
C ASN A 438 31.38 42.67 5.67
N LYS A 439 30.34 42.96 4.88
CA LYS A 439 30.19 44.24 4.16
C LYS A 439 30.21 45.46 5.07
N LYS A 440 29.58 45.38 6.25
CA LYS A 440 29.59 46.47 7.23
C LYS A 440 30.99 46.80 7.78
N LEU A 441 31.89 45.82 7.85
CA LEU A 441 33.25 46.05 8.34
C LEU A 441 34.18 46.64 7.26
N GLU A 442 33.93 46.33 6.00
CA GLU A 442 34.65 46.94 4.87
C GLU A 442 34.28 48.41 4.72
N THR A 443 33.01 48.78 4.93
CA THR A 443 32.54 50.18 4.91
C THR A 443 32.97 51.01 6.13
N VAL A 444 33.48 50.39 7.19
CA VAL A 444 34.01 51.10 8.38
C VAL A 444 35.54 51.19 8.35
N LYS A 445 36.20 50.39 7.50
CA LYS A 445 37.66 50.41 7.29
C LYS A 445 38.08 51.32 6.14
N ASN A 446 37.20 51.55 5.17
CA ASN A 446 37.29 52.63 4.20
C ASN A 446 36.65 53.88 4.77
#